data_AF-A0A8C4YP27-F1
#
_entry.id   AF-A0A8C4YP27-F1
#
_cell.length_a   1.000
_cell.length_b   1.000
_cell.length_c   1.000
_cell.angle_alpha   90.00
_cell.angle_beta   90.00
_cell.angle_gamma   90.00
#
_symmetry.space_group_name_H-M   'P 1'
#
loop_
_entity.id
_entity.type
_entity.pdbx_description
1 polymer ?
#
loop_
_entity_poly.entity_id
_entity_poly.type
_entity_poly.pdbx_seq_one_letter_code
_entity_poly.pdbx_strand_id
1 'polypeptide(L)'
;MSMTMESQRLSSYRRRFGPQATAVHQPLRSSPLLWLMSPSPSTRVSMTKKKSSSLSIRAGPRFFQDKADFSLADALNTEFKETRTNEKVEMMELNDRFASYIEKVRFLEQQNKVLVAELNQIRDKEPTKLSDIYQEELRELRRLSGQVPRPARLELHVLLAGAVTSPPLLSPTWQDVDNAALVRLDLERKVESLQEEINFLRKVHEEELRELQEQLAQQQVHIEMDMSKPDLTAALREIRIQYESMASNNMHETEEWYKSKFADLTDAAARNIEALRLAKQEANEYRRQLQALTCDLESLRGMNESLERQLREMEDRYAIETASYQDTVIRLEEDIRSLKEEMARHLQEYQDLLNVKLALDIEIATYRKLLEGEESRITIPVQTFSNLQIRGQDAARPKGGGMGWVVVATSRLHVRVWTHFAMVPPPPRTGSDSGPGLEEGLGNVMATCG
;
A
#
# COMPACT_ATOMS: atom_id res chain seq x y z
N MET A 1 25.37 11.34 62.40
CA MET A 1 25.61 10.39 61.30
C MET A 1 24.51 9.35 61.34
N SER A 2 23.59 9.45 60.38
CA SER A 2 22.46 8.55 60.21
C SER A 2 22.91 7.37 59.35
N MET A 3 22.64 6.14 59.77
CA MET A 3 22.73 4.96 58.92
C MET A 3 21.53 4.06 59.20
N THR A 4 20.72 3.95 58.15
CA THR A 4 19.45 3.26 58.02
C THR A 4 19.61 1.74 58.10
N MET A 5 18.76 1.10 58.89
CA MET A 5 18.51 -0.33 58.86
C MET A 5 17.14 -0.54 58.22
N GLU A 6 17.10 -1.04 56.98
CA GLU A 6 15.89 -1.68 56.47
C GLU A 6 16.24 -2.78 55.47
N SER A 7 16.01 -4.01 55.91
CA SER A 7 16.19 -5.24 55.15
C SER A 7 14.91 -5.50 54.35
N GLN A 8 14.96 -5.40 53.02
CA GLN A 8 13.87 -5.84 52.14
C GLN A 8 14.28 -7.11 51.41
N ARG A 9 13.69 -8.24 51.84
CA ARG A 9 13.68 -9.50 51.08
C ARG A 9 12.77 -9.31 49.87
N LEU A 10 13.34 -9.23 48.66
CA LEU A 10 12.58 -9.26 47.41
C LEU A 10 12.63 -10.67 46.79
N SER A 11 11.44 -11.21 46.54
CA SER A 11 11.17 -12.52 45.95
C SER A 11 11.59 -12.59 44.47
N SER A 12 12.19 -13.73 44.09
CA SER A 12 12.79 -14.06 42.80
C SER A 12 11.84 -14.08 41.60
N TYR A 13 10.55 -13.84 41.80
CA TYR A 13 9.53 -13.92 40.75
C TYR A 13 9.46 -12.66 39.86
N ARG A 14 9.86 -11.49 40.38
CA ARG A 14 9.75 -10.20 39.67
C ARG A 14 10.77 -10.02 38.52
N ARG A 15 11.77 -10.90 38.42
CA ARG A 15 12.82 -10.80 37.38
C ARG A 15 12.51 -11.52 36.07
N ARG A 16 11.51 -12.40 36.00
CA ARG A 16 11.19 -13.15 34.76
C ARG A 16 9.95 -12.66 34.01
N PHE A 17 9.05 -11.93 34.66
CA PHE A 17 7.84 -11.41 34.02
C PHE A 17 7.62 -9.96 34.45
N GLY A 18 7.87 -9.01 33.55
CA GLY A 18 7.65 -7.59 33.79
C GLY A 18 6.17 -7.23 33.91
N PRO A 19 5.84 -5.99 34.30
CA PRO A 19 4.44 -5.58 34.46
C PRO A 19 3.79 -5.33 33.09
N GLN A 20 2.67 -6.00 32.82
CA GLN A 20 1.73 -5.53 31.79
C GLN A 20 0.99 -4.30 32.32
N ALA A 21 0.99 -3.22 31.52
CA ALA A 21 0.20 -2.03 31.77
C ALA A 21 -1.30 -2.33 31.57
N THR A 22 -2.11 -1.97 32.55
CA THR A 22 -3.56 -1.94 32.45
C THR A 22 -4.01 -0.62 31.86
N ALA A 23 -4.81 -0.66 30.79
CA ALA A 23 -5.66 0.45 30.38
C ALA A 23 -7.10 -0.05 30.25
N VAL A 24 -7.96 0.61 31.01
CA VAL A 24 -9.40 0.42 31.17
C VAL A 24 -10.12 0.90 29.92
N HIS A 25 -11.05 0.09 29.37
CA HIS A 25 -12.30 0.61 28.78
C HIS A 25 -13.42 -0.44 28.86
N GLN A 26 -14.61 0.06 29.21
CA GLN A 26 -15.87 -0.64 29.47
C GLN A 26 -16.63 -1.07 28.19
N PRO A 27 -17.68 -1.92 28.31
CA PRO A 27 -18.13 -2.80 27.25
C PRO A 27 -19.35 -2.27 26.49
N LEU A 28 -19.53 -2.73 25.25
CA LEU A 28 -20.84 -2.76 24.59
C LEU A 28 -21.10 -4.14 24.00
N ARG A 29 -22.25 -4.69 24.43
CA ARG A 29 -22.86 -5.95 24.01
C ARG A 29 -23.03 -6.05 22.50
N SER A 30 -22.86 -7.26 21.97
CA SER A 30 -23.80 -7.80 20.98
C SER A 30 -23.86 -9.33 21.08
N SER A 31 -25.08 -9.86 21.10
CA SER A 31 -25.38 -11.29 20.96
C SER A 31 -25.60 -11.64 19.48
N PRO A 32 -25.46 -12.93 19.11
CA PRO A 32 -25.10 -13.35 17.76
C PRO A 32 -26.30 -13.74 16.92
N LEU A 33 -26.23 -13.60 15.60
CA LEU A 33 -27.09 -14.34 14.67
C LEU A 33 -26.30 -14.85 13.45
N LEU A 34 -26.05 -16.15 13.51
CA LEU A 34 -26.30 -17.18 12.51
C LEU A 34 -25.81 -16.97 11.06
N TRP A 35 -24.81 -17.79 10.76
CA TRP A 35 -24.45 -18.27 9.44
C TRP A 35 -25.62 -18.95 8.72
N LEU A 36 -25.78 -18.65 7.43
CA LEU A 36 -26.39 -19.56 6.47
C LEU A 36 -25.46 -19.66 5.25
N MET A 37 -24.92 -20.86 5.10
CA MET A 37 -24.16 -21.32 3.94
C MET A 37 -25.07 -21.45 2.72
N SER A 38 -24.53 -21.14 1.54
CA SER A 38 -24.91 -21.79 0.28
C SER A 38 -23.77 -21.72 -0.73
N PRO A 39 -23.65 -22.70 -1.64
CA PRO A 39 -22.39 -23.05 -2.30
C PRO A 39 -22.23 -22.43 -3.70
N SER A 40 -20.97 -22.35 -4.12
CA SER A 40 -20.48 -21.86 -5.41
C SER A 40 -21.02 -22.61 -6.64
N PRO A 41 -20.85 -22.02 -7.84
CA PRO A 41 -20.52 -22.79 -9.03
C PRO A 41 -19.11 -22.41 -9.54
N SER A 42 -18.30 -23.45 -9.75
CA SER A 42 -17.01 -23.39 -10.41
C SER A 42 -17.16 -22.90 -11.85
N THR A 43 -16.28 -21.98 -12.29
CA THR A 43 -16.04 -21.75 -13.72
C THR A 43 -14.58 -22.04 -14.06
N ARG A 44 -14.43 -23.02 -14.95
CA ARG A 44 -13.20 -23.62 -15.46
C ARG A 44 -12.48 -22.61 -16.38
N VAL A 45 -11.24 -22.25 -16.07
CA VAL A 45 -10.39 -21.41 -16.92
C VAL A 45 -9.75 -22.27 -18.01
N SER A 46 -10.02 -21.91 -19.28
CA SER A 46 -9.37 -22.47 -20.47
C SER A 46 -8.25 -21.52 -20.92
N MET A 47 -7.02 -22.03 -20.97
CA MET A 47 -5.84 -21.31 -21.48
C MET A 47 -5.70 -21.59 -22.99
N THR A 48 -6.03 -20.61 -23.84
CA THR A 48 -5.68 -20.67 -25.27
C THR A 48 -4.48 -19.77 -25.55
N LYS A 49 -3.34 -20.39 -25.89
CA LYS A 49 -2.16 -19.73 -26.44
C LYS A 49 -2.51 -19.09 -27.79
N LYS A 50 -2.26 -17.79 -27.97
CA LYS A 50 -2.21 -17.17 -29.31
C LYS A 50 -0.76 -16.79 -29.65
N LYS A 51 -0.31 -17.34 -30.78
CA LYS A 51 0.97 -17.10 -31.43
C LYS A 51 0.99 -15.69 -32.04
N SER A 52 2.12 -15.03 -31.89
CA SER A 52 2.53 -13.83 -32.61
C SER A 52 2.73 -14.16 -34.09
N SER A 53 2.21 -13.31 -34.98
CA SER A 53 2.60 -13.26 -36.39
C SER A 53 2.88 -11.83 -36.78
N SER A 54 4.12 -11.59 -37.20
CA SER A 54 4.59 -10.39 -37.88
C SER A 54 4.00 -10.28 -39.28
N LEU A 55 3.66 -9.06 -39.72
CA LEU A 55 3.47 -8.72 -41.12
C LEU A 55 4.07 -7.33 -41.38
N SER A 56 4.77 -7.24 -42.52
CA SER A 56 5.52 -6.07 -42.99
C SER A 56 4.71 -5.26 -44.02
N ILE A 57 4.74 -3.94 -43.83
CA ILE A 57 4.78 -2.79 -44.75
C ILE A 57 4.00 -2.86 -46.08
N ARG A 58 3.10 -1.86 -46.26
CA ARG A 58 2.91 -1.18 -47.56
C ARG A 58 2.62 0.31 -47.36
N ALA A 59 3.33 1.14 -48.12
CA ALA A 59 3.28 2.61 -48.10
C ALA A 59 2.11 3.18 -48.92
N GLY A 60 1.54 4.28 -48.44
CA GLY A 60 0.54 5.16 -49.08
C GLY A 60 0.59 6.56 -48.46
N PRO A 61 0.08 7.61 -49.13
CA PRO A 61 0.53 9.00 -48.95
C PRO A 61 -0.02 9.66 -47.68
N ARG A 62 0.82 10.52 -47.07
CA ARG A 62 0.58 11.22 -45.80
C ARG A 62 -0.38 12.41 -45.99
N PHE A 63 -1.56 12.30 -45.39
CA PHE A 63 -2.38 13.43 -45.00
C PHE A 63 -2.19 13.68 -43.49
N PHE A 64 -2.21 14.96 -43.13
CA PHE A 64 -2.07 15.52 -41.78
C PHE A 64 -2.71 14.65 -40.70
N GLN A 65 -1.89 14.21 -39.75
CA GLN A 65 -2.35 13.50 -38.57
C GLN A 65 -2.33 14.47 -37.39
N ASP A 66 -3.53 14.88 -36.97
CA ASP A 66 -3.76 15.45 -35.65
C ASP A 66 -3.06 14.56 -34.62
N LYS A 67 -2.15 15.16 -33.84
CA LYS A 67 -1.60 14.55 -32.64
C LYS A 67 -2.76 14.43 -31.65
N ALA A 68 -3.50 13.34 -31.69
CA ALA A 68 -4.27 12.91 -30.55
C ALA A 68 -3.29 12.62 -29.40
N ASP A 69 -3.56 13.17 -28.22
CA ASP A 69 -2.70 13.11 -27.03
C ASP A 69 -2.60 11.68 -26.46
N PHE A 70 -1.81 10.82 -27.10
CA PHE A 70 -1.48 9.47 -26.62
C PHE A 70 -0.74 9.48 -25.28
N SER A 71 -0.07 10.58 -24.94
CA SER A 71 0.67 10.73 -23.68
C SER A 71 -0.26 10.76 -22.45
N LEU A 72 -1.44 11.37 -22.57
CA LEU A 72 -2.40 11.41 -21.46
C LEU A 72 -3.10 10.05 -21.31
N ALA A 73 -3.42 9.39 -22.42
CA ALA A 73 -4.00 8.05 -22.41
C ALA A 73 -3.02 7.01 -21.84
N ASP A 74 -1.72 7.11 -22.15
CA ASP A 74 -0.70 6.25 -21.55
C ASP A 74 -0.48 6.54 -20.07
N ALA A 75 -0.48 7.81 -19.65
CA ALA A 75 -0.40 8.19 -18.24
C ALA A 75 -1.58 7.65 -17.41
N LEU A 76 -2.80 7.77 -17.93
CA LEU A 76 -4.00 7.21 -17.30
C LEU A 76 -3.97 5.67 -17.28
N ASN A 77 -3.40 5.03 -18.30
CA ASN A 77 -3.25 3.59 -18.35
C ASN A 77 -2.16 3.08 -17.39
N THR A 78 -1.10 3.86 -17.16
CA THR A 78 -0.10 3.55 -16.12
C THR A 78 -0.69 3.71 -14.72
N GLU A 79 -1.42 4.78 -14.45
CA GLU A 79 -2.11 4.97 -13.17
C GLU A 79 -3.12 3.86 -12.90
N PHE A 80 -3.90 3.45 -13.92
CA PHE A 80 -4.85 2.34 -13.79
C PHE A 80 -4.17 0.98 -13.53
N LYS A 81 -2.97 0.77 -14.09
CA LYS A 81 -2.18 -0.43 -13.81
C LYS A 81 -1.65 -0.40 -12.39
N GLU A 82 -1.16 0.75 -11.93
CA GLU A 82 -0.64 0.94 -10.57
C GLU A 82 -1.72 0.74 -9.51
N THR A 83 -2.91 1.34 -9.69
CA THR A 83 -4.04 1.13 -8.78
C THR A 83 -4.46 -0.34 -8.73
N ARG A 84 -4.56 -1.00 -9.89
CA ARG A 84 -4.89 -2.43 -9.97
C ARG A 84 -3.82 -3.33 -9.34
N THR A 85 -2.54 -2.96 -9.42
CA THR A 85 -1.47 -3.70 -8.73
C THR A 85 -1.51 -3.47 -7.22
N ASN A 86 -1.82 -2.25 -6.77
CA ASN A 86 -1.94 -1.93 -5.35
C ASN A 86 -3.13 -2.67 -4.72
N GLU A 87 -4.31 -2.63 -5.36
CA GLU A 87 -5.48 -3.40 -4.93
C GLU A 87 -5.18 -4.90 -4.84
N LYS A 88 -4.39 -5.44 -5.80
CA LYS A 88 -3.99 -6.84 -5.78
C LYS A 88 -3.09 -7.18 -4.59
N VAL A 89 -2.18 -6.28 -4.22
CA VAL A 89 -1.30 -6.46 -3.05
C VAL A 89 -2.09 -6.39 -1.76
N GLU A 90 -3.02 -5.44 -1.63
CA GLU A 90 -3.92 -5.33 -0.47
C GLU A 90 -4.78 -6.60 -0.31
N MET A 91 -5.33 -7.12 -1.41
CA MET A 91 -6.08 -8.38 -1.39
C MET A 91 -5.22 -9.59 -1.03
N MET A 92 -3.94 -9.57 -1.38
CA MET A 92 -2.99 -10.61 -0.98
C MET A 92 -2.71 -10.53 0.53
N GLU A 93 -2.44 -9.34 1.06
CA GLU A 93 -2.20 -9.13 2.48
C GLU A 93 -3.42 -9.51 3.34
N LEU A 94 -4.63 -9.17 2.89
CA LEU A 94 -5.86 -9.59 3.54
C LEU A 94 -6.01 -11.11 3.55
N ASN A 95 -5.69 -11.78 2.43
CA ASN A 95 -5.73 -13.24 2.36
C ASN A 95 -4.68 -13.91 3.27
N ASP A 96 -3.49 -13.34 3.39
CA ASP A 96 -2.44 -13.85 4.30
C ASP A 96 -2.87 -13.70 5.77
N ARG A 97 -3.53 -12.59 6.11
CA ARG A 97 -4.16 -12.39 7.43
C ARG A 97 -5.28 -13.41 7.65
N PHE A 98 -6.15 -13.65 6.67
CA PHE A 98 -7.19 -14.69 6.79
C PHE A 98 -6.62 -16.08 6.98
N ALA A 99 -5.56 -16.45 6.25
CA ALA A 99 -4.88 -17.73 6.42
C ALA A 99 -4.34 -17.88 7.85
N SER A 100 -3.72 -16.84 8.39
CA SER A 100 -3.22 -16.81 9.77
C SER A 100 -4.34 -16.98 10.81
N TYR A 101 -5.51 -16.35 10.59
CA TYR A 101 -6.67 -16.53 11.46
C TYR A 101 -7.26 -17.95 11.37
N ILE A 102 -7.33 -18.53 10.17
CA ILE A 102 -7.81 -19.89 9.97
C ILE A 102 -6.91 -20.90 10.69
N GLU A 103 -5.59 -20.74 10.61
CA GLU A 103 -4.64 -21.58 11.35
C GLU A 103 -4.83 -21.45 12.86
N LYS A 104 -5.02 -20.23 13.36
CA LYS A 104 -5.28 -20.00 14.78
C LYS A 104 -6.59 -20.63 15.25
N VAL A 105 -7.65 -20.56 14.45
CA VAL A 105 -8.93 -21.23 14.75
C VAL A 105 -8.74 -22.75 14.81
N ARG A 106 -8.05 -23.35 13.83
CA ARG A 106 -7.75 -24.79 13.84
C ARG A 106 -6.95 -25.23 15.06
N PHE A 107 -5.95 -24.44 15.45
CA PHE A 107 -5.16 -24.70 16.65
C PHE A 107 -6.01 -24.67 17.92
N LEU A 108 -6.87 -23.65 18.08
CA LEU A 108 -7.77 -23.53 19.22
C LEU A 108 -8.82 -24.66 19.25
N GLU A 109 -9.35 -25.06 18.09
CA GLU A 109 -10.25 -26.21 17.99
C GLU A 109 -9.58 -27.51 18.42
N GLN A 110 -8.31 -27.71 18.06
CA GLN A 110 -7.54 -28.89 18.46
C GLN A 110 -7.27 -28.90 19.97
N GLN A 111 -6.90 -27.75 20.57
CA GLN A 111 -6.73 -27.64 22.02
C GLN A 111 -8.03 -27.92 22.78
N ASN A 112 -9.16 -27.38 22.32
CA ASN A 112 -10.46 -27.64 22.95
C ASN A 112 -10.84 -29.13 22.90
N LYS A 113 -10.52 -29.84 21.81
CA LYS A 113 -10.75 -31.30 21.74
C LYS A 113 -9.97 -32.07 22.81
N VAL A 114 -8.71 -31.69 23.06
CA VAL A 114 -7.87 -32.34 24.08
C VAL A 114 -8.44 -32.09 25.49
N LEU A 115 -8.79 -30.84 25.81
CA LEU A 115 -9.36 -30.49 27.12
C LEU A 115 -10.69 -31.22 27.41
N VAL A 116 -11.54 -31.38 26.38
CA VAL A 116 -12.80 -32.13 26.51
C VAL A 116 -12.53 -33.63 26.79
N ALA A 117 -11.50 -34.21 26.18
CA ALA A 117 -11.12 -35.60 26.42
C ALA A 117 -10.62 -35.83 27.85
N GLU A 118 -9.78 -34.91 28.37
CA GLU A 118 -9.28 -34.97 29.75
C GLU A 118 -10.41 -34.87 30.78
N LEU A 119 -11.39 -33.99 30.55
CA LEU A 119 -12.52 -33.79 31.45
C LEU A 119 -13.40 -35.04 31.55
N ASN A 120 -13.66 -35.72 30.42
CA ASN A 120 -14.40 -36.98 30.42
C ASN A 120 -13.64 -38.09 31.18
N GLN A 121 -12.32 -38.18 31.01
CA GLN A 121 -11.51 -39.20 31.69
C GLN A 121 -11.50 -39.06 33.22
N ILE A 122 -11.61 -37.83 33.74
CA ILE A 122 -11.70 -37.58 35.19
C ILE A 122 -13.10 -37.92 35.71
N ARG A 123 -14.14 -37.63 34.93
CA ARG A 123 -15.53 -37.90 35.31
C ARG A 123 -15.83 -39.40 35.41
N ASP A 124 -15.19 -40.23 34.59
CA ASP A 124 -15.38 -41.69 34.62
C ASP A 124 -14.70 -42.39 35.81
N LYS A 125 -14.03 -41.65 36.72
CA LYS A 125 -13.28 -42.20 37.87
C LYS A 125 -13.94 -42.00 39.24
N GLU A 126 -15.26 -41.77 39.33
CA GLU A 126 -15.98 -41.61 40.61
C GLU A 126 -15.98 -42.88 41.53
N PRO A 127 -16.19 -42.75 42.87
CA PRO A 127 -15.73 -43.70 43.89
C PRO A 127 -16.70 -44.87 44.10
N THR A 128 -16.67 -45.85 43.20
CA THR A 128 -17.59 -47.01 43.24
C THR A 128 -17.43 -47.87 44.52
N LYS A 129 -16.21 -48.07 45.01
CA LYS A 129 -15.92 -49.06 46.08
C LYS A 129 -16.49 -48.73 47.47
N LEU A 130 -16.64 -47.44 47.80
CA LEU A 130 -17.20 -47.05 49.10
C LEU A 130 -18.72 -47.13 49.11
N SER A 131 -19.37 -46.92 47.96
CA SER A 131 -20.83 -47.06 47.84
C SER A 131 -21.28 -48.51 48.03
N ASP A 132 -20.47 -49.46 47.55
CA ASP A 132 -20.79 -50.89 47.58
C ASP A 132 -20.77 -51.46 49.02
N ILE A 133 -19.83 -51.05 49.86
CA ILE A 133 -19.69 -51.56 51.24
C ILE A 133 -20.84 -51.09 52.14
N TYR A 134 -21.26 -49.82 52.04
CA TYR A 134 -22.38 -49.30 52.82
C TYR A 134 -23.73 -49.93 52.41
N GLN A 135 -23.87 -50.37 51.16
CA GLN A 135 -25.07 -51.06 50.70
C GLN A 135 -25.19 -52.48 51.25
N GLU A 136 -24.08 -53.15 51.56
CA GLU A 136 -24.07 -54.51 52.11
C GLU A 136 -24.54 -54.52 53.57
N GLU A 137 -24.02 -53.62 54.41
CA GLU A 137 -24.39 -53.47 55.84
C GLU A 137 -25.88 -53.07 56.03
N LEU A 138 -26.39 -52.18 55.19
CA LEU A 138 -27.81 -51.82 55.17
C LEU A 138 -28.71 -53.03 54.84
N ARG A 139 -28.18 -54.01 54.11
CA ARG A 139 -28.89 -55.24 53.74
C ARG A 139 -28.92 -56.21 54.92
N GLU A 140 -27.84 -56.32 55.68
CA GLU A 140 -27.78 -57.17 56.88
C GLU A 140 -28.57 -56.62 58.07
N LEU A 141 -28.54 -55.31 58.32
CA LEU A 141 -29.35 -54.67 59.37
C LEU A 141 -30.86 -54.88 59.13
N ARG A 142 -31.30 -54.88 57.86
CA ARG A 142 -32.68 -55.21 57.48
C ARG A 142 -33.02 -56.68 57.70
N ARG A 143 -32.04 -57.59 57.54
CA ARG A 143 -32.22 -59.03 57.78
C ARG A 143 -32.40 -59.33 59.27
N LEU A 144 -31.64 -58.68 60.14
CA LEU A 144 -31.72 -58.86 61.60
C LEU A 144 -32.99 -58.25 62.21
N SER A 145 -33.43 -57.10 61.69
CA SER A 145 -34.74 -56.52 62.05
C SER A 145 -35.94 -57.42 61.69
N GLY A 146 -35.77 -58.37 60.76
CA GLY A 146 -36.82 -59.31 60.34
C GLY A 146 -37.04 -60.51 61.26
N GLN A 147 -36.20 -60.73 62.29
CA GLN A 147 -36.23 -61.94 63.14
C GLN A 147 -36.72 -61.72 64.58
N VAL A 148 -37.54 -60.70 64.87
CA VAL A 148 -38.10 -60.49 66.23
C VAL A 148 -39.55 -61.00 66.34
N PRO A 149 -39.83 -62.10 67.07
CA PRO A 149 -41.19 -62.45 67.51
C PRO A 149 -41.48 -61.92 68.95
N ARG A 150 -42.70 -61.43 69.18
CA ARG A 150 -43.31 -61.09 70.48
C ARG A 150 -44.10 -62.31 71.01
N PRO A 151 -44.60 -62.41 72.27
CA PRO A 151 -44.13 -62.06 73.62
C PRO A 151 -44.25 -63.24 74.64
N ALA A 152 -43.46 -63.28 75.72
CA ALA A 152 -43.70 -64.17 76.88
C ALA A 152 -43.33 -63.45 78.19
N ARG A 153 -44.31 -62.78 78.80
CA ARG A 153 -44.15 -62.08 80.10
C ARG A 153 -45.43 -62.17 80.93
N LEU A 154 -45.99 -63.38 81.00
CA LEU A 154 -47.09 -63.75 81.87
C LEU A 154 -46.67 -65.03 82.58
N GLU A 155 -46.04 -64.92 83.75
CA GLU A 155 -45.95 -65.94 84.80
C GLU A 155 -44.98 -65.47 85.89
N LEU A 156 -45.41 -64.52 86.72
CA LEU A 156 -44.81 -64.35 88.06
C LEU A 156 -45.75 -63.54 88.99
N HIS A 157 -47.01 -63.97 89.09
CA HIS A 157 -48.01 -63.32 89.95
C HIS A 157 -48.60 -64.26 91.01
N VAL A 158 -47.95 -65.40 91.30
CA VAL A 158 -48.58 -66.48 92.10
C VAL A 158 -47.75 -67.01 93.28
N LEU A 159 -46.48 -66.62 93.46
CA LEU A 159 -45.69 -67.17 94.56
C LEU A 159 -45.09 -66.04 95.38
N LEU A 160 -45.83 -65.60 96.41
CA LEU A 160 -45.33 -65.15 97.74
C LEU A 160 -46.41 -64.38 98.51
N ALA A 161 -47.65 -64.87 98.47
CA ALA A 161 -48.68 -64.55 99.47
C ALA A 161 -48.75 -65.72 100.46
N GLY A 162 -48.11 -65.59 101.62
CA GLY A 162 -48.23 -66.57 102.71
C GLY A 162 -47.31 -66.33 103.92
N ALA A 163 -47.94 -66.06 105.09
CA ALA A 163 -47.42 -65.94 106.46
C ALA A 163 -46.66 -64.64 106.79
N VAL A 164 -47.16 -63.62 107.53
CA VAL A 164 -47.91 -63.50 108.81
C VAL A 164 -47.13 -64.18 109.96
N THR A 165 -46.52 -63.50 110.94
CA THR A 165 -47.17 -62.81 112.08
C THR A 165 -46.16 -61.97 112.93
N SER A 166 -46.36 -60.64 113.05
CA SER A 166 -46.11 -59.62 114.13
C SER A 166 -45.00 -59.73 115.22
N PRO A 167 -44.59 -58.65 115.95
CA PRO A 167 -44.86 -57.19 115.85
C PRO A 167 -43.56 -56.31 116.07
N PRO A 168 -43.56 -55.05 116.56
CA PRO A 168 -43.24 -53.88 115.74
C PRO A 168 -42.02 -53.05 116.25
N LEU A 169 -40.99 -52.85 115.42
CA LEU A 169 -40.12 -51.63 115.43
C LEU A 169 -39.19 -51.53 114.20
N LEU A 170 -39.37 -52.37 113.18
CA LEU A 170 -38.39 -52.52 112.12
C LEU A 170 -38.98 -52.33 110.71
N SER A 171 -40.20 -51.81 110.56
CA SER A 171 -40.79 -51.66 109.21
C SER A 171 -40.06 -50.67 108.29
N PRO A 172 -39.49 -49.53 108.76
CA PRO A 172 -38.68 -48.69 107.88
C PRO A 172 -37.33 -49.36 107.58
N THR A 173 -36.70 -49.98 108.57
CA THR A 173 -35.40 -50.61 108.43
C THR A 173 -35.44 -51.87 107.57
N TRP A 174 -36.49 -52.69 107.63
CA TRP A 174 -36.67 -53.82 106.71
C TRP A 174 -36.93 -53.34 105.28
N GLN A 175 -37.73 -52.29 105.10
CA GLN A 175 -37.97 -51.72 103.78
C GLN A 175 -36.69 -51.08 103.19
N ASP A 176 -35.87 -50.44 104.02
CA ASP A 176 -34.57 -49.89 103.63
C ASP A 176 -33.54 -51.00 103.36
N VAL A 177 -33.57 -52.09 104.13
CA VAL A 177 -32.73 -53.29 103.90
C VAL A 177 -33.15 -54.01 102.62
N ASP A 178 -34.45 -54.15 102.37
CA ASP A 178 -35.01 -54.75 101.15
C ASP A 178 -34.70 -53.86 99.93
N ASN A 179 -34.84 -52.54 100.04
CA ASN A 179 -34.44 -51.59 99.01
C ASN A 179 -32.92 -51.65 98.74
N ALA A 180 -32.10 -51.73 99.78
CA ALA A 180 -30.65 -51.89 99.64
C ALA A 180 -30.28 -53.25 99.01
N ALA A 181 -31.01 -54.32 99.34
CA ALA A 181 -30.82 -55.63 98.73
C ALA A 181 -31.23 -55.63 97.24
N LEU A 182 -32.30 -54.93 96.86
CA LEU A 182 -32.70 -54.76 95.45
C LEU A 182 -31.66 -53.96 94.66
N VAL A 183 -31.15 -52.85 95.21
CA VAL A 183 -30.09 -52.06 94.57
C VAL A 183 -28.80 -52.88 94.44
N ARG A 184 -28.46 -53.70 95.45
CA ARG A 184 -27.31 -54.61 95.37
C ARG A 184 -27.49 -55.64 94.25
N LEU A 185 -28.67 -56.24 94.13
CA LEU A 185 -28.99 -57.23 93.12
C LEU A 185 -28.98 -56.61 91.70
N ASP A 186 -29.49 -55.39 91.54
CA ASP A 186 -29.41 -54.65 90.27
C ASP A 186 -27.97 -54.29 89.90
N LEU A 187 -27.12 -53.94 90.88
CA LEU A 187 -25.69 -53.73 90.66
C LEU A 187 -24.97 -55.04 90.31
N GLU A 188 -25.29 -56.15 90.99
CA GLU A 188 -24.75 -57.49 90.69
C GLU A 188 -25.09 -57.89 89.24
N ARG A 189 -26.34 -57.75 88.80
CA ARG A 189 -26.74 -57.97 87.40
C ARG A 189 -26.01 -57.07 86.41
N LYS A 190 -25.76 -55.81 86.78
CA LYS A 190 -25.04 -54.86 85.92
C LYS A 190 -23.56 -55.21 85.82
N VAL A 191 -22.96 -55.70 86.90
CA VAL A 191 -21.60 -56.25 86.89
C VAL A 191 -21.53 -57.50 86.01
N GLU A 192 -22.49 -58.42 86.13
CA GLU A 192 -22.58 -59.61 85.27
C GLU A 192 -22.72 -59.24 83.80
N SER A 193 -23.62 -58.33 83.46
CA SER A 193 -23.82 -57.84 82.09
C SER A 193 -22.57 -57.17 81.51
N LEU A 194 -21.87 -56.33 82.28
CA LEU A 194 -20.61 -55.71 81.84
C LEU A 194 -19.49 -56.75 81.69
N GLN A 195 -19.47 -57.77 82.54
CA GLN A 195 -18.52 -58.86 82.44
C GLN A 195 -18.75 -59.70 81.16
N GLU A 196 -20.00 -59.93 80.78
CA GLU A 196 -20.37 -60.57 79.52
C GLU A 196 -19.95 -59.73 78.30
N GLU A 197 -20.16 -58.42 78.34
CA GLU A 197 -19.73 -57.49 77.27
C GLU A 197 -18.20 -57.47 77.10
N ILE A 198 -17.46 -57.42 78.21
CA ILE A 198 -15.98 -57.51 78.19
C ILE A 198 -15.54 -58.84 77.56
N ASN A 199 -16.19 -59.95 77.94
CA ASN A 199 -15.88 -61.26 77.38
C ASN A 199 -16.22 -61.36 75.89
N PHE A 200 -17.30 -60.71 75.45
CA PHE A 200 -17.68 -60.61 74.05
C PHE A 200 -16.64 -59.83 73.23
N LEU A 201 -16.26 -58.63 73.67
CA LEU A 201 -15.25 -57.80 72.99
C LEU A 201 -13.88 -58.48 72.92
N ARG A 202 -13.51 -59.26 73.94
CA ARG A 202 -12.28 -60.06 73.91
C ARG A 202 -12.31 -61.12 72.83
N LYS A 203 -13.42 -61.86 72.70
CA LYS A 203 -13.58 -62.87 71.65
C LYS A 203 -13.53 -62.25 70.26
N VAL A 204 -14.22 -61.12 70.05
CA VAL A 204 -14.20 -60.39 68.77
C VAL A 204 -12.77 -59.98 68.38
N HIS A 205 -12.03 -59.35 69.29
CA HIS A 205 -10.64 -59.00 69.00
C HIS A 205 -9.74 -60.23 68.78
N GLU A 206 -9.97 -61.33 69.49
CA GLU A 206 -9.24 -62.59 69.24
C GLU A 206 -9.55 -63.17 67.85
N GLU A 207 -10.81 -63.09 67.41
CA GLU A 207 -11.23 -63.44 66.04
C GLU A 207 -10.56 -62.53 65.00
N GLU A 208 -10.63 -61.20 65.16
CA GLU A 208 -10.03 -60.22 64.24
C GLU A 208 -8.51 -60.40 64.15
N LEU A 209 -7.84 -60.62 65.28
CA LEU A 209 -6.40 -60.91 65.30
C LEU A 209 -6.07 -62.22 64.58
N ARG A 210 -6.92 -63.24 64.73
CA ARG A 210 -6.77 -64.53 64.05
C ARG A 210 -6.97 -64.38 62.54
N GLU A 211 -7.97 -63.63 62.11
CA GLU A 211 -8.22 -63.33 60.68
C GLU A 211 -7.08 -62.52 60.07
N LEU A 212 -6.57 -61.49 60.77
CA LEU A 212 -5.41 -60.73 60.31
C LEU A 212 -4.15 -61.60 60.23
N GLN A 213 -3.94 -62.50 61.20
CA GLN A 213 -2.86 -63.47 61.16
C GLN A 213 -3.02 -64.45 59.99
N GLU A 214 -4.23 -64.89 59.70
CA GLU A 214 -4.51 -65.80 58.58
C GLU A 214 -4.39 -65.09 57.23
N GLN A 215 -4.80 -63.82 57.11
CA GLN A 215 -4.54 -62.99 55.94
C GLN A 215 -3.04 -62.77 55.71
N LEU A 216 -2.27 -62.52 56.77
CA LEU A 216 -0.80 -62.44 56.70
C LEU A 216 -0.19 -63.79 56.31
N ALA A 217 -0.69 -64.90 56.86
CA ALA A 217 -0.24 -66.24 56.51
C ALA A 217 -0.56 -66.59 55.05
N GLN A 218 -1.76 -66.28 54.57
CA GLN A 218 -2.15 -66.44 53.16
C GLN A 218 -1.31 -65.56 52.22
N GLN A 219 -0.93 -64.36 52.65
CA GLN A 219 0.04 -63.53 51.93
C GLN A 219 1.48 -64.08 52.01
N GLN A 220 1.83 -64.80 53.07
CA GLN A 220 3.14 -65.45 53.25
C GLN A 220 3.25 -66.84 52.61
N VAL A 221 2.17 -67.45 52.12
CA VAL A 221 2.22 -68.69 51.35
C VAL A 221 2.58 -68.42 49.89
N HIS A 222 3.89 -68.33 49.68
CA HIS A 222 4.62 -69.04 48.63
C HIS A 222 4.09 -68.90 47.18
N ILE A 223 4.33 -67.74 46.58
CA ILE A 223 4.74 -67.67 45.18
C ILE A 223 6.28 -67.77 45.16
N GLU A 224 6.81 -68.98 45.28
CA GLU A 224 8.12 -69.30 44.67
C GLU A 224 7.90 -69.43 43.16
N MET A 225 7.51 -68.32 42.54
CA MET A 225 7.96 -68.06 41.19
C MET A 225 9.39 -67.56 41.37
N ASP A 226 10.34 -68.14 40.65
CA ASP A 226 11.72 -67.67 40.52
C ASP A 226 11.72 -66.23 39.97
N MET A 227 11.31 -65.30 40.82
CA MET A 227 11.44 -63.87 40.66
C MET A 227 12.87 -63.60 41.08
N SER A 228 13.82 -63.89 40.19
CA SER A 228 15.09 -63.19 40.24
C SER A 228 14.75 -61.73 40.48
N LYS A 229 15.19 -61.19 41.63
CA LYS A 229 14.79 -59.86 42.11
C LYS A 229 14.82 -58.92 40.91
N PRO A 230 13.70 -58.25 40.55
CA PRO A 230 13.71 -57.33 39.43
C PRO A 230 14.85 -56.35 39.69
N ASP A 231 15.86 -56.32 38.82
CA ASP A 231 17.10 -55.59 39.06
C ASP A 231 16.80 -54.09 39.02
N LEU A 232 16.32 -53.57 40.14
CA LEU A 232 16.04 -52.15 40.36
C LEU A 232 17.27 -51.31 40.01
N THR A 233 18.46 -51.88 40.19
CA THR A 233 19.74 -51.27 39.80
C THR A 233 19.87 -51.13 38.28
N ALA A 234 19.39 -52.09 37.48
CA ALA A 234 19.33 -51.96 36.03
C ALA A 234 18.28 -50.92 35.60
N ALA A 235 17.09 -50.94 36.20
CA ALA A 235 16.06 -49.95 35.90
C ALA A 235 16.49 -48.51 36.25
N LEU A 236 17.15 -48.31 37.40
CA LEU A 236 17.70 -47.01 37.80
C LEU A 236 18.87 -46.57 36.91
N ARG A 237 19.72 -47.50 36.45
CA ARG A 237 20.77 -47.20 35.46
C ARG A 237 20.17 -46.79 34.12
N GLU A 238 19.15 -47.49 33.65
CA GLU A 238 18.45 -47.17 32.40
C GLU A 238 17.81 -45.78 32.49
N ILE A 239 17.06 -45.49 33.56
CA ILE A 239 16.46 -44.16 33.79
C ILE A 239 17.55 -43.08 33.79
N ARG A 240 18.69 -43.32 34.45
CA ARG A 240 19.81 -42.38 34.45
C ARG A 240 20.37 -42.16 33.05
N ILE A 241 20.61 -43.22 32.28
CA ILE A 241 21.09 -43.13 30.90
C ILE A 241 20.10 -42.35 30.04
N GLN A 242 18.79 -42.55 30.22
CA GLN A 242 17.76 -41.79 29.52
C GLN A 242 17.78 -40.30 29.87
N TYR A 243 17.96 -39.95 31.16
CA TYR A 243 18.10 -38.55 31.55
C TYR A 243 19.39 -37.92 31.02
N GLU A 244 20.51 -38.64 31.04
CA GLU A 244 21.78 -38.17 30.48
C GLU A 244 21.67 -38.00 28.96
N SER A 245 21.02 -38.93 28.26
CA SER A 245 20.73 -38.82 26.83
C SER A 245 19.80 -37.65 26.52
N MET A 246 18.72 -37.46 27.30
CA MET A 246 17.80 -36.34 27.12
C MET A 246 18.48 -35.00 27.38
N ALA A 247 19.34 -34.90 28.40
CA ALA A 247 20.13 -33.70 28.67
C ALA A 247 21.13 -33.41 27.54
N SER A 248 21.82 -34.44 27.03
CA SER A 248 22.73 -34.33 25.88
C SER A 248 21.98 -33.89 24.61
N ASN A 249 20.83 -34.48 24.33
CA ASN A 249 20.01 -34.14 23.16
C ASN A 249 19.48 -32.71 23.27
N ASN A 250 18.98 -32.30 24.43
CA ASN A 250 18.54 -30.92 24.67
C ASN A 250 19.69 -29.92 24.46
N MET A 251 20.89 -30.23 24.95
CA MET A 251 22.06 -29.41 24.72
C MET A 251 22.41 -29.32 23.23
N HIS A 252 22.39 -30.43 22.50
CA HIS A 252 22.66 -30.43 21.06
C HIS A 252 21.61 -29.68 20.25
N GLU A 253 20.33 -29.89 20.55
CA GLU A 253 19.21 -29.19 19.92
C GLU A 253 19.28 -27.69 20.14
N THR A 254 19.64 -27.24 21.35
CA THR A 254 19.83 -25.81 21.60
C THR A 254 21.02 -25.25 20.83
N GLU A 255 22.15 -25.97 20.77
CA GLU A 255 23.30 -25.54 19.95
C GLU A 255 22.97 -25.46 18.45
N GLU A 256 22.31 -26.48 17.90
CA GLU A 256 21.89 -26.49 16.50
C GLU A 256 20.89 -25.37 16.22
N TRP A 257 19.95 -25.14 17.14
CA TRP A 257 19.01 -24.04 17.05
C TRP A 257 19.73 -22.68 17.02
N TYR A 258 20.72 -22.48 17.92
CA TYR A 258 21.54 -21.27 17.90
C TYR A 258 22.35 -21.15 16.61
N LYS A 259 23.02 -22.22 16.17
CA LYS A 259 23.80 -22.23 14.91
C LYS A 259 22.92 -21.87 13.72
N SER A 260 21.73 -22.45 13.63
CA SER A 260 20.75 -22.13 12.58
C SER A 260 20.32 -20.66 12.67
N LYS A 261 20.04 -20.14 13.87
CA LYS A 261 19.67 -18.72 14.03
C LYS A 261 20.81 -17.77 13.67
N PHE A 262 22.05 -18.11 14.01
CA PHE A 262 23.22 -17.35 13.60
C PHE A 262 23.42 -17.38 12.08
N ALA A 263 23.24 -18.55 11.45
CA ALA A 263 23.29 -18.66 9.99
C ALA A 263 22.20 -17.82 9.32
N ASP A 264 20.94 -17.90 9.79
CA ASP A 264 19.82 -17.10 9.27
C ASP A 264 20.13 -15.59 9.32
N LEU A 265 20.64 -15.10 10.45
CA LEU A 265 20.99 -13.69 10.64
C LEU A 265 22.17 -13.28 9.76
N THR A 266 23.17 -14.15 9.62
CA THR A 266 24.35 -13.90 8.78
C THR A 266 23.94 -13.82 7.31
N ASP A 267 23.11 -14.74 6.85
CA ASP A 267 22.58 -14.74 5.48
C ASP A 267 21.69 -13.52 5.22
N ALA A 268 20.85 -13.14 6.19
CA ALA A 268 20.05 -11.92 6.08
C ALA A 268 20.92 -10.66 5.97
N ALA A 269 21.99 -10.57 6.77
CA ALA A 269 22.96 -9.49 6.66
C ALA A 269 23.67 -9.49 5.30
N ALA A 270 24.10 -10.64 4.79
CA ALA A 270 24.73 -10.77 3.48
C ALA A 270 23.79 -10.33 2.33
N ARG A 271 22.51 -10.75 2.37
CA ARG A 271 21.50 -10.30 1.39
C ARG A 271 21.27 -8.79 1.45
N ASN A 272 21.25 -8.21 2.64
CA ASN A 272 21.08 -6.76 2.80
C ASN A 272 22.31 -5.99 2.27
N ILE A 273 23.53 -6.46 2.55
CA ILE A 273 24.76 -5.89 1.99
C ILE A 273 24.72 -5.94 0.45
N GLU A 274 24.31 -7.06 -0.13
CA GLU A 274 24.22 -7.21 -1.58
C GLU A 274 23.13 -6.31 -2.19
N ALA A 275 21.96 -6.21 -1.55
CA ALA A 275 20.90 -5.29 -1.96
C ALA A 275 21.38 -3.82 -1.93
N LEU A 276 22.11 -3.42 -0.87
CA LEU A 276 22.73 -2.10 -0.80
C LEU A 276 23.80 -1.89 -1.87
N ARG A 277 24.57 -2.93 -2.20
CA ARG A 277 25.59 -2.89 -3.26
C ARG A 277 24.94 -2.67 -4.63
N LEU A 278 23.87 -3.42 -4.94
CA LEU A 278 23.10 -3.28 -6.18
C LEU A 278 22.44 -1.90 -6.27
N ALA A 279 21.76 -1.45 -5.22
CA ALA A 279 21.15 -0.12 -5.19
C ALA A 279 22.19 1.00 -5.41
N LYS A 280 23.40 0.86 -4.85
CA LYS A 280 24.51 1.78 -5.12
C LYS A 280 25.02 1.71 -6.56
N GLN A 281 25.04 0.52 -7.18
CA GLN A 281 25.43 0.39 -8.58
C GLN A 281 24.42 1.04 -9.51
N GLU A 282 23.13 0.79 -9.30
CA GLU A 282 22.03 1.41 -10.04
C GLU A 282 22.07 2.94 -9.90
N ALA A 283 22.24 3.47 -8.68
CA ALA A 283 22.39 4.90 -8.46
C ALA A 283 23.59 5.50 -9.22
N ASN A 284 24.71 4.78 -9.29
CA ASN A 284 25.87 5.21 -10.06
C ASN A 284 25.64 5.13 -11.57
N GLU A 285 24.89 4.15 -12.05
CA GLU A 285 24.50 4.03 -13.46
C GLU A 285 23.58 5.17 -13.87
N TYR A 286 22.54 5.48 -13.08
CA TYR A 286 21.69 6.65 -13.32
C TYR A 286 22.50 7.94 -13.30
N ARG A 287 23.47 8.08 -12.38
CA ARG A 287 24.38 9.24 -12.36
C ARG A 287 25.21 9.35 -13.64
N ARG A 288 25.72 8.25 -14.18
CA ARG A 288 26.47 8.23 -15.45
C ARG A 288 25.56 8.56 -16.64
N GLN A 289 24.35 8.01 -16.67
CA GLN A 289 23.36 8.30 -17.71
C GLN A 289 22.97 9.79 -17.71
N LEU A 290 22.74 10.37 -16.53
CA LEU A 290 22.49 11.80 -16.39
C LEU A 290 23.65 12.64 -16.92
N GLN A 291 24.89 12.28 -16.61
CA GLN A 291 26.07 12.97 -17.14
C GLN A 291 26.17 12.88 -18.66
N ALA A 292 25.95 11.69 -19.24
CA ALA A 292 25.95 11.50 -20.69
C ALA A 292 24.87 12.35 -21.38
N LEU A 293 23.63 12.29 -20.89
CA LEU A 293 22.53 13.11 -21.42
C LEU A 293 22.78 14.61 -21.26
N THR A 294 23.45 15.03 -20.18
CA THR A 294 23.83 16.44 -19.97
C THR A 294 24.85 16.87 -21.02
N CYS A 295 25.88 16.06 -21.29
CA CYS A 295 26.85 16.35 -22.35
C CYS A 295 26.18 16.38 -23.74
N ASP A 296 25.26 15.47 -24.02
CA ASP A 296 24.52 15.46 -25.29
C ASP A 296 23.68 16.74 -25.43
N LEU A 297 22.98 17.17 -24.38
CA LEU A 297 22.23 18.43 -24.36
C LEU A 297 23.12 19.65 -24.57
N GLU A 298 24.28 19.72 -23.93
CA GLU A 298 25.25 20.80 -24.13
C GLU A 298 25.80 20.81 -25.56
N SER A 299 26.08 19.63 -26.13
CA SER A 299 26.55 19.52 -27.52
C SER A 299 25.48 19.98 -28.53
N LEU A 300 24.22 19.60 -28.33
CA LEU A 300 23.10 20.00 -29.18
C LEU A 300 22.80 21.50 -29.03
N ARG A 301 22.89 22.04 -27.81
CA ARG A 301 22.79 23.49 -27.57
C ARG A 301 23.89 24.24 -28.32
N GLY A 302 25.14 23.80 -28.22
CA GLY A 302 26.26 24.40 -28.95
C GLY A 302 26.12 24.33 -30.47
N MET A 303 25.62 23.20 -31.00
CA MET A 303 25.29 23.08 -32.42
C MET A 303 24.19 24.06 -32.82
N ASN A 304 23.09 24.13 -32.05
CA ASN A 304 21.99 25.04 -32.35
C ASN A 304 22.44 26.51 -32.34
N GLU A 305 23.18 26.95 -31.32
CA GLU A 305 23.75 28.30 -31.25
C GLU A 305 24.63 28.62 -32.47
N SER A 306 25.36 27.63 -32.99
CA SER A 306 26.18 27.83 -34.18
C SER A 306 25.38 27.89 -35.48
N LEU A 307 24.30 27.11 -35.61
CA LEU A 307 23.39 27.21 -36.74
C LEU A 307 22.63 28.53 -36.73
N GLU A 308 22.20 28.99 -35.55
CA GLU A 308 21.59 30.32 -35.40
C GLU A 308 22.55 31.44 -35.78
N ARG A 309 23.84 31.35 -35.39
CA ARG A 309 24.87 32.30 -35.82
C ARG A 309 25.05 32.29 -37.33
N GLN A 310 25.15 31.11 -37.94
CA GLN A 310 25.25 30.98 -39.39
C GLN A 310 24.03 31.55 -40.12
N LEU A 311 22.82 31.34 -39.58
CA LEU A 311 21.60 31.90 -40.14
C LEU A 311 21.65 33.44 -40.12
N ARG A 312 21.98 34.04 -38.97
CA ARG A 312 22.13 35.50 -38.83
C ARG A 312 23.19 36.05 -39.78
N GLU A 313 24.35 35.40 -39.89
CA GLU A 313 25.41 35.80 -40.83
C GLU A 313 24.98 35.71 -42.30
N MET A 314 24.12 34.75 -42.66
CA MET A 314 23.54 34.66 -44.00
C MET A 314 22.50 35.78 -44.22
N GLU A 315 21.63 36.02 -43.24
CA GLU A 315 20.62 37.09 -43.27
C GLU A 315 21.28 38.47 -43.41
N ASP A 316 22.32 38.77 -42.64
CA ASP A 316 23.09 40.02 -42.71
C ASP A 316 23.75 40.19 -44.08
N ARG A 317 24.33 39.11 -44.63
CA ARG A 317 24.91 39.13 -45.99
C ARG A 317 23.86 39.46 -47.04
N TYR A 318 22.70 38.80 -47.00
CA TYR A 318 21.61 39.09 -47.93
C TYR A 318 21.03 40.49 -47.74
N ALA A 319 20.99 41.01 -46.51
CA ALA A 319 20.57 42.39 -46.25
C ALA A 319 21.54 43.40 -46.88
N ILE A 320 22.85 43.18 -46.77
CA ILE A 320 23.88 44.01 -47.41
C ILE A 320 23.77 43.93 -48.94
N GLU A 321 23.65 42.73 -49.51
CA GLU A 321 23.50 42.55 -50.95
C GLU A 321 22.23 43.26 -51.46
N THR A 322 21.10 43.10 -50.75
CA THR A 322 19.85 43.78 -51.08
C THR A 322 20.00 45.29 -51.04
N ALA A 323 20.65 45.84 -49.99
CA ALA A 323 20.93 47.27 -49.90
C ALA A 323 21.81 47.74 -51.08
N SER A 324 22.82 46.97 -51.46
CA SER A 324 23.68 47.30 -52.60
C SER A 324 22.89 47.35 -53.92
N TYR A 325 21.95 46.42 -54.13
CA TYR A 325 21.06 46.44 -55.30
C TYR A 325 20.13 47.65 -55.26
N GLN A 326 19.55 47.98 -54.11
CA GLN A 326 18.74 49.19 -53.95
C GLN A 326 19.54 50.45 -54.27
N ASP A 327 20.78 50.58 -53.79
CA ASP A 327 21.65 51.71 -54.14
C ASP A 327 21.90 51.79 -55.66
N THR A 328 22.10 50.66 -56.34
CA THR A 328 22.26 50.66 -57.80
C THR A 328 20.99 51.06 -58.52
N VAL A 329 19.82 50.65 -58.03
CA VAL A 329 18.52 51.08 -58.58
C VAL A 329 18.36 52.58 -58.41
N ILE A 330 18.63 53.13 -57.22
CA ILE A 330 18.54 54.57 -56.94
C ILE A 330 19.45 55.37 -57.87
N ARG A 331 20.71 54.93 -58.06
CA ARG A 331 21.64 55.60 -58.99
C ARG A 331 21.12 55.61 -60.42
N LEU A 332 20.61 54.47 -60.91
CA LEU A 332 20.03 54.40 -62.26
C LEU A 332 18.77 55.26 -62.39
N GLU A 333 17.93 55.33 -61.36
CA GLU A 333 16.76 56.21 -61.33
C GLU A 333 17.15 57.70 -61.34
N GLU A 334 18.24 58.07 -60.67
CA GLU A 334 18.84 59.40 -60.72
C GLU A 334 19.37 59.74 -62.11
N ASP A 335 20.11 58.84 -62.75
CA ASP A 335 20.61 59.03 -64.11
C ASP A 335 19.45 59.20 -65.11
N ILE A 336 18.39 58.39 -64.99
CA ILE A 336 17.18 58.53 -65.81
C ILE A 336 16.50 59.89 -65.59
N ARG A 337 16.44 60.38 -64.35
CA ARG A 337 15.87 61.71 -64.04
C ARG A 337 16.73 62.81 -64.65
N SER A 338 18.04 62.76 -64.45
CA SER A 338 19.02 63.69 -65.03
C SER A 338 18.85 63.78 -66.56
N LEU A 339 18.87 62.64 -67.26
CA LEU A 339 18.74 62.59 -68.71
C LEU A 339 17.37 63.11 -69.19
N LYS A 340 16.29 62.89 -68.44
CA LYS A 340 14.97 63.46 -68.74
C LYS A 340 14.97 64.99 -68.61
N GLU A 341 15.63 65.53 -67.60
CA GLU A 341 15.77 66.98 -67.41
C GLU A 341 16.63 67.60 -68.51
N GLU A 342 17.72 66.95 -68.91
CA GLU A 342 18.55 67.36 -70.05
C GLU A 342 17.77 67.35 -71.36
N MET A 343 17.00 66.29 -71.61
CA MET A 343 16.13 66.20 -72.78
C MET A 343 15.08 67.31 -72.79
N ALA A 344 14.45 67.60 -71.64
CA ALA A 344 13.49 68.68 -71.52
C ALA A 344 14.12 70.06 -71.78
N ARG A 345 15.34 70.30 -71.27
CA ARG A 345 16.11 71.52 -71.57
C ARG A 345 16.38 71.66 -73.07
N HIS A 346 16.87 70.62 -73.74
CA HIS A 346 17.09 70.68 -75.19
C HIS A 346 15.81 70.93 -75.98
N LEU A 347 14.68 70.32 -75.62
CA LEU A 347 13.40 70.60 -76.26
C LEU A 347 12.98 72.06 -76.12
N GLN A 348 13.24 72.67 -74.95
CA GLN A 348 12.97 74.09 -74.74
C GLN A 348 13.89 74.97 -75.61
N GLU A 349 15.20 74.68 -75.64
CA GLU A 349 16.16 75.38 -76.50
C GLU A 349 15.78 75.30 -77.99
N TYR A 350 15.32 74.12 -78.46
CA TYR A 350 14.83 73.95 -79.83
C TYR A 350 13.56 74.77 -80.11
N GLN A 351 12.63 74.84 -79.15
CA GLN A 351 11.42 75.65 -79.28
C GLN A 351 11.77 77.14 -79.35
N ASP A 352 12.70 77.61 -78.52
CA ASP A 352 13.16 79.00 -78.53
C ASP A 352 13.84 79.34 -79.86
N LEU A 353 14.69 78.46 -80.39
CA LEU A 353 15.30 78.62 -81.71
C LEU A 353 14.25 78.65 -82.84
N LEU A 354 13.24 77.79 -82.76
CA LEU A 354 12.12 77.79 -83.71
C LEU A 354 11.35 79.11 -83.65
N ASN A 355 11.10 79.65 -82.46
CA ASN A 355 10.43 80.94 -82.28
C ASN A 355 11.24 82.07 -82.93
N VAL A 356 12.57 82.09 -82.74
CA VAL A 356 13.47 83.05 -83.42
C VAL A 356 13.39 82.88 -84.94
N LYS A 357 13.40 81.64 -85.45
CA LYS A 357 13.26 81.37 -86.89
C LYS A 357 11.94 81.90 -87.45
N LEU A 358 10.83 81.71 -86.74
CA LEU A 358 9.53 82.23 -87.15
C LEU A 358 9.50 83.76 -87.16
N ALA A 359 10.13 84.42 -86.18
CA ALA A 359 10.26 85.88 -86.19
C ALA A 359 11.05 86.37 -87.41
N LEU A 360 12.18 85.72 -87.73
CA LEU A 360 12.98 86.01 -88.92
C LEU A 360 12.20 85.77 -90.22
N ASP A 361 11.40 84.71 -90.32
CA ASP A 361 10.55 84.49 -91.51
C ASP A 361 9.53 85.62 -91.70
N ILE A 362 8.94 86.12 -90.61
CA ILE A 362 8.01 87.25 -90.65
C ILE A 362 8.75 88.51 -91.13
N GLU A 363 9.94 88.79 -90.60
CA GLU A 363 10.79 89.89 -91.06
C GLU A 363 11.13 89.77 -92.55
N ILE A 364 11.54 88.59 -93.02
CA ILE A 364 11.80 88.36 -94.44
C ILE A 364 10.54 88.58 -95.28
N ALA A 365 9.38 88.13 -94.82
CA ALA A 365 8.11 88.34 -95.51
C ALA A 365 7.70 89.82 -95.57
N THR A 366 7.94 90.59 -94.51
CA THR A 366 7.69 92.04 -94.51
C THR A 366 8.67 92.76 -95.42
N TYR A 367 9.96 92.42 -95.38
CA TYR A 367 10.96 92.94 -96.31
C TYR A 367 10.59 92.64 -97.78
N ARG A 368 10.14 91.42 -98.09
CA ARG A 368 9.64 91.06 -99.45
C ARG A 368 8.45 91.92 -99.88
N LYS A 369 7.44 92.12 -99.03
CA LYS A 369 6.27 92.96 -99.34
C LYS A 369 6.63 94.42 -99.58
N LEU A 370 7.57 94.98 -98.81
CA LEU A 370 8.06 96.35 -99.02
C LEU A 370 8.76 96.48 -100.37
N LEU A 371 9.59 95.49 -100.73
CA LEU A 371 10.27 95.45 -102.03
C LEU A 371 9.27 95.31 -103.19
N GLU A 372 8.27 94.42 -103.09
CA GLU A 372 7.18 94.31 -104.08
C GLU A 372 6.37 95.63 -104.20
N GLY A 373 6.19 96.34 -103.08
CA GLY A 373 5.58 97.67 -103.01
C GLY A 373 6.41 98.79 -103.68
N GLU A 374 7.74 98.64 -103.70
CA GLU A 374 8.63 99.53 -104.46
C GLU A 374 8.68 99.15 -105.94
N GLU A 375 8.74 97.86 -106.27
CA GLU A 375 8.69 97.37 -107.66
C GLU A 375 7.41 97.81 -108.38
N SER A 376 6.27 97.80 -107.68
CA SER A 376 4.98 98.29 -108.19
C SER A 376 4.88 99.81 -108.34
N ARG A 377 5.75 100.60 -107.67
CA ARG A 377 5.93 102.03 -107.97
C ARG A 377 6.84 102.27 -109.18
N ILE A 378 7.72 101.31 -109.48
CA ILE A 378 8.79 101.45 -110.48
C ILE A 378 8.42 100.81 -111.84
N THR A 379 7.41 99.93 -111.95
CA THR A 379 7.07 99.26 -113.23
C THR A 379 5.67 99.55 -113.81
N ILE A 380 5.67 100.13 -115.03
CA ILE A 380 4.62 100.10 -116.07
C ILE A 380 4.46 98.65 -116.58
N PRO A 381 3.27 98.16 -117.02
CA PRO A 381 3.05 96.73 -117.16
C PRO A 381 3.70 96.15 -118.43
N VAL A 382 4.48 95.08 -118.27
CA VAL A 382 4.77 94.12 -119.35
C VAL A 382 4.59 92.71 -118.82
N GLN A 383 3.90 91.93 -119.65
CA GLN A 383 3.33 90.63 -119.42
C GLN A 383 4.27 89.45 -119.77
N THR A 384 4.14 88.36 -119.00
CA THR A 384 4.32 86.90 -119.33
C THR A 384 5.77 86.41 -119.63
N PHE A 385 6.29 85.24 -119.20
CA PHE A 385 5.74 83.87 -119.20
C PHE A 385 6.37 82.89 -118.16
N SER A 386 5.49 82.03 -117.63
CA SER A 386 5.55 80.57 -117.38
C SER A 386 6.84 79.84 -116.95
N ASN A 387 6.78 79.06 -115.85
CA ASN A 387 6.90 77.60 -115.93
C ASN A 387 6.39 76.87 -114.66
N LEU A 388 5.45 75.98 -114.90
CA LEU A 388 4.79 75.07 -113.97
C LEU A 388 5.31 73.64 -114.24
N GLN A 389 5.59 72.90 -113.16
CA GLN A 389 5.36 71.46 -113.01
C GLN A 389 6.45 70.46 -113.48
N ILE A 390 7.12 69.82 -112.51
CA ILE A 390 7.63 68.44 -112.63
C ILE A 390 7.07 67.61 -111.48
N ARG A 391 6.34 66.57 -111.89
CA ARG A 391 5.82 65.45 -111.09
C ARG A 391 6.80 64.29 -111.26
N GLY A 392 7.22 63.68 -110.14
CA GLY A 392 7.99 62.45 -110.11
C GLY A 392 7.57 61.62 -108.91
N GLN A 393 6.82 60.56 -109.16
CA GLN A 393 6.50 59.49 -108.21
C GLN A 393 7.77 58.65 -107.99
N ASP A 394 7.99 58.17 -106.76
CA ASP A 394 8.51 56.82 -106.57
C ASP A 394 8.09 56.26 -105.21
N ALA A 395 7.62 55.02 -105.27
CA ALA A 395 7.10 54.23 -104.19
C ALA A 395 8.21 53.37 -103.58
N ALA A 396 8.34 53.36 -102.25
CA ALA A 396 9.00 52.29 -101.53
C ALA A 396 8.38 52.12 -100.13
N ARG A 397 7.67 51.00 -99.96
CA ARG A 397 7.30 50.40 -98.67
C ARG A 397 8.55 49.67 -98.12
N PRO A 398 8.77 49.55 -96.80
CA PRO A 398 8.10 48.47 -96.07
C PRO A 398 7.70 48.77 -94.61
N LYS A 399 6.65 48.05 -94.20
CA LYS A 399 6.30 47.48 -92.89
C LYS A 399 6.94 48.07 -91.60
N GLY A 400 6.07 48.50 -90.69
CA GLY A 400 6.36 48.56 -89.25
C GLY A 400 5.09 48.97 -88.49
N GLY A 401 4.68 48.15 -87.50
CA GLY A 401 3.34 48.18 -86.91
C GLY A 401 3.00 49.47 -86.18
N GLY A 402 1.78 49.96 -86.41
CA GLY A 402 1.13 50.88 -85.51
C GLY A 402 0.74 50.13 -84.23
N MET A 403 1.33 50.54 -83.10
CA MET A 403 0.72 50.36 -81.80
C MET A 403 0.21 51.72 -81.37
N GLY A 404 -1.10 51.77 -81.15
CA GLY A 404 -1.83 52.97 -80.78
C GLY A 404 -1.36 53.51 -79.44
N TRP A 405 -1.37 54.84 -79.36
CA TRP A 405 -1.27 55.56 -78.10
C TRP A 405 -2.49 55.23 -77.26
N VAL A 406 -2.30 54.46 -76.19
CA VAL A 406 -3.26 54.39 -75.08
C VAL A 406 -2.70 55.25 -73.97
N VAL A 407 -3.29 56.43 -73.79
CA VAL A 407 -3.16 57.21 -72.56
C VAL A 407 -3.90 56.42 -71.48
N VAL A 408 -3.18 55.63 -70.69
CA VAL A 408 -3.72 55.09 -69.44
C VAL A 408 -3.37 56.08 -68.33
N ALA A 409 -4.34 56.93 -68.00
CA ALA A 409 -4.38 57.56 -66.70
C ALA A 409 -4.74 56.47 -65.67
N THR A 410 -3.75 55.83 -65.04
CA THR A 410 -4.01 55.07 -63.82
C THR A 410 -4.06 56.05 -62.65
N SER A 411 -5.27 56.56 -62.41
CA SER A 411 -5.66 57.06 -61.09
C SER A 411 -5.39 55.99 -60.04
N ARG A 412 -4.77 56.43 -58.94
CA ARG A 412 -4.75 55.76 -57.63
C ARG A 412 -5.98 54.88 -57.41
N LEU A 413 -5.77 53.62 -57.05
CA LEU A 413 -6.45 53.00 -55.91
C LEU A 413 -5.76 51.68 -55.49
N HIS A 414 -5.44 51.62 -54.20
CA HIS A 414 -5.26 50.39 -53.41
C HIS A 414 -4.12 49.43 -53.76
N VAL A 415 -2.90 49.77 -53.30
CA VAL A 415 -1.97 48.73 -52.81
C VAL A 415 -2.31 48.54 -51.33
N ARG A 416 -3.06 47.47 -51.04
CA ARG A 416 -3.04 46.84 -49.73
C ARG A 416 -1.62 46.35 -49.51
N VAL A 417 -0.89 47.03 -48.63
CA VAL A 417 0.31 46.48 -48.03
C VAL A 417 -0.12 45.21 -47.30
N TRP A 418 0.30 44.06 -47.83
CA TRP A 418 0.26 42.80 -47.10
C TRP A 418 1.49 42.80 -46.19
N THR A 419 1.38 43.50 -45.06
CA THR A 419 2.18 43.20 -43.89
C THR A 419 1.71 41.85 -43.37
N HIS A 420 2.33 40.77 -43.84
CA HIS A 420 2.35 39.54 -43.07
C HIS A 420 3.29 39.78 -41.87
N PHE A 421 2.80 40.56 -40.91
CA PHE A 421 3.31 40.56 -39.55
C PHE A 421 2.81 39.26 -38.95
N ALA A 422 3.62 38.21 -39.03
CA ALA A 422 3.40 37.00 -38.26
C ALA A 422 3.54 37.39 -36.78
N MET A 423 2.40 37.65 -36.15
CA MET A 423 2.28 37.80 -34.72
C MET A 423 2.62 36.45 -34.09
N VAL A 424 3.89 36.29 -33.71
CA VAL A 424 4.33 35.22 -32.81
C VAL A 424 3.54 35.37 -31.51
N PRO A 425 2.72 34.39 -31.10
CA PRO A 425 2.10 34.44 -29.78
C PRO A 425 3.21 34.31 -28.72
N PRO A 426 3.21 35.11 -27.64
CA PRO A 426 4.18 34.96 -26.57
C PRO A 426 3.96 33.63 -25.84
N PRO A 427 5.02 33.01 -25.29
CA PRO A 427 4.90 31.77 -24.54
C PRO A 427 4.12 31.99 -23.23
N PRO A 428 3.46 30.94 -22.69
CA PRO A 428 2.74 31.05 -21.43
C PRO A 428 3.73 31.36 -20.29
N ARG A 429 3.50 32.47 -19.59
CA ARG A 429 4.18 32.76 -18.33
C ARG A 429 3.66 31.81 -17.27
N THR A 430 4.47 30.84 -16.89
CA THR A 430 4.33 30.10 -15.64
C THR A 430 4.78 30.98 -14.48
N GLY A 431 3.87 31.26 -13.55
CA GLY A 431 4.17 31.37 -12.12
C GLY A 431 4.75 32.68 -11.57
N SER A 432 3.91 33.46 -10.90
CA SER A 432 4.21 33.99 -9.55
C SER A 432 2.92 34.53 -8.95
N ASP A 433 2.09 33.60 -8.45
CA ASP A 433 1.05 33.93 -7.49
C ASP A 433 1.72 33.97 -6.11
N SER A 434 1.97 35.18 -5.61
CA SER A 434 2.43 35.42 -4.24
C SER A 434 1.58 36.54 -3.68
N GLY A 435 0.37 36.18 -3.25
CA GLY A 435 -0.41 36.98 -2.32
C GLY A 435 0.10 36.78 -0.88
N PRO A 436 0.27 37.86 -0.09
CA PRO A 436 0.39 37.76 1.35
C PRO A 436 -0.99 37.93 1.99
N GLY A 437 -1.48 36.90 2.68
CA GLY A 437 -2.62 36.97 3.60
C GLY A 437 -2.33 35.99 4.75
N LEU A 438 -1.86 36.50 5.89
CA LEU A 438 -2.69 36.74 7.09
C LEU A 438 -3.21 35.45 7.73
N GLU A 439 -2.42 34.85 8.63
CA GLU A 439 -2.88 34.24 9.88
C GLU A 439 -1.73 34.29 10.92
N GLU A 440 -1.67 35.37 11.69
CA GLU A 440 -1.10 35.33 13.05
C GLU A 440 -2.27 35.48 14.03
N GLY A 441 -2.46 34.46 14.85
CA GLY A 441 -3.61 34.35 15.74
C GLY A 441 -3.40 33.32 16.86
N LEU A 442 -2.58 33.71 17.84
CA LEU A 442 -2.78 33.49 19.29
C LEU A 442 -2.53 32.11 19.94
N GLY A 443 -1.60 32.15 20.91
CA GLY A 443 -1.64 31.43 22.18
C GLY A 443 -0.67 30.24 22.28
N ASN A 444 0.16 30.04 23.31
CA ASN A 444 0.37 30.65 24.63
C ASN A 444 1.76 30.14 25.11
N VAL A 445 2.68 30.98 25.59
CA VAL A 445 2.94 31.32 27.01
C VAL A 445 3.61 30.23 27.86
N MET A 446 4.77 30.63 28.44
CA MET A 446 5.51 30.16 29.63
C MET A 446 6.44 28.94 29.48
N ALA A 447 7.78 29.13 29.56
CA ALA A 447 8.61 29.38 30.77
C ALA A 447 8.73 28.09 31.61
N THR A 448 9.87 27.62 32.11
CA THR A 448 11.23 28.13 32.29
C THR A 448 12.07 26.94 32.76
N CYS A 449 13.35 26.88 32.40
CA CYS A 449 14.32 26.10 33.16
C CYS A 449 14.46 26.68 34.58
N GLY A 450 14.46 25.78 35.57
CA GLY A 450 14.68 26.01 36.99
C GLY A 450 14.55 24.69 37.73
#